data_AF-A0A934F4C5-F1
#
_entry.id   AF-A0A934F4C5-F1
#
_cell.length_a   1.000
_cell.length_b   1.000
_cell.length_c   1.000
_cell.angle_alpha   90.00
_cell.angle_beta   90.00
_cell.angle_gamma   90.00
#
_symmetry.space_group_name_H-M   'P 1'
#
loop_
_entity.id
_entity.type
_entity.pdbx_description
1 polymer ?
#
loop_
_entity_poly.entity_id
_entity_poly.type
_entity_poly.pdbx_seq_one_letter_code
_entity_poly.pdbx_strand_id
1 'polypeptide(L)'
;MKLRSYLRTRGLLAVTGLSLALSPVPAFAGPFILAGTDADDHGSFSLGANQDGWFFMQRALENLGAGVSNGNKKVVILGSTSSAASAATSAFNNSSLVGAGWSLQTVTVANFATYFGVGGGLSSAGILMMDSGANVAGGVSGSSFTPYAAAINTFVGGGGGLFSQANGYQWLSALVPGLTVVNNQSTGLALTPTGTTAFPGLNNGDLSAGPWHNYFTNYGALPVLANSTALIGGQTQAVILGASGGSVTAPTVPDGGSLVLIYAGLATLAFVFRRKMVR
;
A
#
# COMPACT_ATOMS: atom_id res chain seq x y z
N MET A 1 -79.86 33.03 -9.44
CA MET A 1 -79.39 32.76 -8.06
C MET A 1 -78.45 31.54 -8.14
N LYS A 2 -77.18 31.72 -7.75
CA LYS A 2 -76.18 30.78 -7.16
C LYS A 2 -76.35 29.26 -7.43
N LEU A 3 -75.33 28.41 -7.68
CA LEU A 3 -73.89 28.46 -7.41
C LEU A 3 -73.21 27.25 -8.10
N ARG A 4 -72.05 27.51 -8.74
CA ARG A 4 -70.81 26.71 -8.85
C ARG A 4 -70.85 25.18 -8.61
N SER A 5 -70.52 24.42 -9.65
CA SER A 5 -70.01 23.04 -9.56
C SER A 5 -68.50 23.06 -9.83
N TYR A 6 -67.73 22.57 -8.85
CA TYR A 6 -66.28 22.58 -8.75
C TYR A 6 -65.61 21.59 -9.74
N LEU A 7 -64.74 22.10 -10.61
CA LEU A 7 -63.68 21.31 -11.23
C LEU A 7 -62.75 20.76 -10.12
N ARG A 8 -62.74 19.44 -9.93
CA ARG A 8 -61.70 18.74 -9.18
C ARG A 8 -60.60 18.30 -10.15
N THR A 9 -59.64 19.18 -10.38
CA THR A 9 -58.39 18.87 -11.09
C THR A 9 -57.55 17.94 -10.22
N ARG A 10 -57.63 16.63 -10.46
CA ARG A 10 -56.71 15.65 -9.86
C ARG A 10 -55.37 15.74 -10.60
N GLY A 11 -54.49 16.62 -10.13
CA GLY A 11 -53.09 16.64 -10.55
C GLY A 11 -52.39 15.42 -9.97
N LEU A 12 -52.21 14.38 -10.78
CA LEU A 12 -51.36 13.23 -10.46
C LEU A 12 -49.90 13.69 -10.60
N LEU A 13 -49.27 14.12 -9.51
CA LEU A 13 -47.84 14.42 -9.49
C LEU A 13 -47.07 13.10 -9.50
N ALA A 14 -46.69 12.63 -10.68
CA ALA A 14 -45.78 11.49 -10.84
C ALA A 14 -44.37 11.94 -10.46
N VAL A 15 -43.99 11.75 -9.19
CA VAL A 15 -42.60 11.91 -8.75
C VAL A 15 -41.85 10.65 -9.14
N THR A 16 -41.26 10.64 -10.33
CA THR A 16 -40.30 9.63 -10.77
C THR A 16 -39.06 9.79 -9.91
N GLY A 17 -38.99 9.03 -8.81
CA GLY A 17 -37.81 8.96 -7.96
C GLY A 17 -36.69 8.27 -8.72
N LEU A 18 -35.85 9.06 -9.39
CA LEU A 18 -34.60 8.58 -9.97
C LEU A 18 -33.65 8.25 -8.81
N SER A 19 -33.80 7.07 -8.23
CA SER A 19 -32.81 6.49 -7.34
C SER A 19 -31.58 6.14 -8.19
N LEU A 20 -30.65 7.10 -8.32
CA LEU A 20 -29.28 6.79 -8.71
C LEU A 20 -28.75 5.82 -7.64
N ALA A 21 -28.73 4.54 -7.98
CA ALA A 21 -27.94 3.55 -7.27
C ALA A 21 -26.46 3.90 -7.51
N LEU A 22 -25.96 4.86 -6.75
CA LEU A 22 -24.53 5.05 -6.54
C LEU A 22 -24.07 3.84 -5.72
N SER A 23 -23.84 2.72 -6.41
CA SER A 23 -23.13 1.60 -5.83
C SER A 23 -21.80 2.16 -5.30
N PRO A 24 -21.47 2.00 -4.01
CA PRO A 24 -20.17 2.41 -3.52
C PRO A 24 -19.15 1.67 -4.38
N VAL A 25 -18.40 2.40 -5.20
CA VAL A 25 -17.24 1.82 -5.87
C VAL A 25 -16.31 1.49 -4.71
N PRO A 26 -16.01 0.21 -4.45
CA PRO A 26 -15.01 -0.13 -3.44
C PRO A 26 -13.75 0.64 -3.81
N ALA A 27 -13.34 1.56 -2.94
CA ALA A 27 -12.04 2.18 -3.05
C ALA A 27 -11.04 1.09 -2.64
N PHE A 28 -10.61 0.31 -3.64
CA PHE A 28 -9.50 -0.61 -3.46
C PHE A 28 -8.26 0.23 -3.32
N ALA A 29 -7.53 0.02 -2.26
CA ALA A 29 -6.18 0.50 -2.24
C ALA A 29 -5.31 -0.55 -1.61
N GLY A 30 -4.20 -0.79 -2.28
CA GLY A 30 -3.36 -1.95 -2.08
C GLY A 30 -2.44 -1.77 -0.89
N PRO A 31 -1.86 -2.88 -0.43
CA PRO A 31 -1.00 -2.87 0.73
C PRO A 31 0.38 -2.32 0.37
N PHE A 32 1.08 -1.76 1.34
CA PHE A 32 2.47 -1.36 1.12
C PHE A 32 3.31 -1.55 2.37
N ILE A 33 4.62 -1.71 2.15
CA ILE A 33 5.67 -1.73 3.17
C ILE A 33 6.80 -0.82 2.67
N LEU A 34 7.14 0.17 3.48
CA LEU A 34 8.29 1.07 3.27
C LEU A 34 9.25 0.84 4.44
N ALA A 35 10.44 0.34 4.15
CA ALA A 35 11.41 -0.06 5.17
C ALA A 35 12.72 0.73 5.02
N GLY A 36 13.24 1.29 6.10
CA GLY A 36 14.57 1.91 6.09
C GLY A 36 15.73 0.91 6.06
N THR A 37 15.47 -0.39 5.90
CA THR A 37 16.44 -1.48 5.97
C THR A 37 17.15 -1.73 4.63
N ASP A 38 18.38 -2.24 4.68
CA ASP A 38 19.10 -2.84 3.54
C ASP A 38 19.08 -4.38 3.62
N ALA A 39 17.89 -4.92 3.89
CA ALA A 39 17.72 -6.32 4.21
C ALA A 39 18.16 -7.27 3.06
N ASP A 40 18.27 -6.76 1.84
CA ASP A 40 18.84 -7.47 0.69
C ASP A 40 20.36 -7.67 0.73
N ASP A 41 21.11 -6.78 1.39
CA ASP A 41 22.57 -6.94 1.61
C ASP A 41 22.87 -7.71 2.91
N HIS A 42 21.97 -7.63 3.89
CA HIS A 42 22.13 -8.22 5.23
C HIS A 42 21.21 -9.41 5.51
N GLY A 43 21.00 -10.23 4.49
CA GLY A 43 20.36 -11.53 4.63
C GLY A 43 21.10 -12.60 3.85
N SER A 44 20.65 -13.85 4.01
CA SER A 44 21.24 -14.97 3.29
C SER A 44 20.22 -16.07 3.05
N PHE A 45 20.57 -16.99 2.17
CA PHE A 45 19.88 -18.27 2.03
C PHE A 45 20.80 -19.38 2.51
N SER A 46 20.40 -20.08 3.56
CA SER A 46 21.18 -21.16 4.16
C SER A 46 20.28 -22.23 4.75
N LEU A 47 20.73 -23.49 4.68
CA LEU A 47 19.99 -24.65 5.19
C LEU A 47 18.56 -24.77 4.62
N GLY A 48 18.34 -24.32 3.39
CA GLY A 48 17.05 -24.40 2.71
C GLY A 48 16.05 -23.31 3.11
N ALA A 49 16.47 -22.27 3.84
CA ALA A 49 15.61 -21.16 4.24
C ALA A 49 16.30 -19.80 4.07
N ASN A 50 15.51 -18.76 3.85
CA ASN A 50 15.98 -17.40 4.02
C ASN A 50 16.23 -17.13 5.50
N GLN A 51 17.31 -16.40 5.77
CA GLN A 51 17.70 -15.93 7.10
C GLN A 51 17.67 -14.40 7.12
N ASP A 52 17.48 -13.83 8.31
CA ASP A 52 17.68 -12.41 8.57
C ASP A 52 16.92 -11.49 7.60
N GLY A 53 17.61 -10.54 6.96
CA GLY A 53 17.00 -9.59 6.05
C GLY A 53 16.25 -10.24 4.90
N TRP A 54 16.73 -11.37 4.36
CA TRP A 54 16.03 -12.09 3.29
C TRP A 54 14.75 -12.74 3.82
N PHE A 55 14.73 -13.17 5.08
CA PHE A 55 13.54 -13.69 5.73
C PHE A 55 12.50 -12.58 5.97
N PHE A 56 12.94 -11.38 6.36
CA PHE A 56 12.07 -10.21 6.39
C PHE A 56 11.46 -9.91 5.01
N MET A 57 12.26 -9.87 3.94
CA MET A 57 11.75 -9.64 2.58
C MET A 57 10.71 -10.69 2.17
N GLN A 58 10.93 -11.97 2.53
CA GLN A 58 9.95 -13.02 2.32
C GLN A 58 8.64 -12.73 3.07
N ARG A 59 8.70 -12.40 4.36
CA ARG A 59 7.51 -12.09 5.18
C ARG A 59 6.78 -10.84 4.69
N ALA A 60 7.51 -9.85 4.18
CA ALA A 60 6.94 -8.68 3.54
C ALA A 60 6.12 -9.06 2.30
N LEU A 61 6.64 -9.92 1.41
CA LEU A 61 5.89 -10.39 0.24
C LEU A 61 4.63 -11.18 0.63
N GLU A 62 4.73 -12.07 1.63
CA GLU A 62 3.58 -12.84 2.12
C GLU A 62 2.49 -11.93 2.72
N ASN A 63 2.89 -10.90 3.48
CA ASN A 63 1.98 -9.90 4.02
C ASN A 63 1.26 -9.12 2.90
N LEU A 64 2.02 -8.61 1.93
CA LEU A 64 1.47 -7.85 0.81
C LEU A 64 0.54 -8.72 -0.04
N GLY A 65 0.93 -9.95 -0.34
CA GLY A 65 0.14 -10.83 -1.21
C GLY A 65 -1.27 -11.10 -0.70
N ALA A 66 -1.49 -11.08 0.62
CA ALA A 66 -2.81 -11.22 1.23
C ALA A 66 -3.71 -9.97 1.05
N GLY A 67 -3.13 -8.78 0.90
CA GLY A 67 -3.86 -7.53 0.74
C GLY A 67 -4.04 -7.08 -0.72
N VAL A 68 -3.33 -7.70 -1.68
CA VAL A 68 -3.45 -7.36 -3.11
C VAL A 68 -4.86 -7.67 -3.60
N SER A 69 -5.53 -6.64 -4.14
CA SER A 69 -6.94 -6.68 -4.56
C SER A 69 -7.16 -6.41 -6.05
N ASN A 70 -6.09 -6.13 -6.80
CA ASN A 70 -6.16 -5.89 -8.25
C ASN A 70 -6.30 -7.18 -9.10
N GLY A 71 -6.38 -8.35 -8.46
CA GLY A 71 -6.56 -9.65 -9.11
C GLY A 71 -5.31 -10.26 -9.74
N ASN A 72 -4.18 -9.55 -9.76
CA ASN A 72 -2.94 -10.02 -10.36
C ASN A 72 -2.08 -10.80 -9.36
N LYS A 73 -1.44 -11.88 -9.84
CA LYS A 73 -0.52 -12.73 -9.06
C LYS A 73 0.88 -12.72 -9.64
N LYS A 74 1.49 -11.54 -9.69
CA LYS A 74 2.85 -11.35 -10.20
C LYS A 74 3.63 -10.40 -9.30
N VAL A 75 4.75 -10.85 -8.75
CA VAL A 75 5.73 -9.98 -8.11
C VAL A 75 6.67 -9.46 -9.20
N VAL A 76 6.88 -8.16 -9.25
CA VAL A 76 7.79 -7.51 -10.20
C VAL A 76 8.94 -6.86 -9.46
N ILE A 77 10.14 -7.39 -9.68
CA ILE A 77 11.40 -6.81 -9.20
C ILE A 77 11.79 -5.68 -10.16
N LEU A 78 11.92 -4.47 -9.62
CA LEU A 78 12.20 -3.28 -10.41
C LEU A 78 13.69 -2.96 -10.41
N GLY A 79 14.35 -3.30 -11.51
CA GLY A 79 15.68 -2.86 -11.90
C GLY A 79 16.85 -3.53 -11.18
N SER A 80 16.58 -4.28 -10.11
CA SER A 80 17.61 -4.98 -9.34
C SER A 80 18.40 -5.96 -10.21
N THR A 81 19.70 -6.04 -9.95
CA THR A 81 20.65 -6.99 -10.56
C THR A 81 21.54 -7.61 -9.48
N SER A 82 22.40 -8.56 -9.83
CA SER A 82 23.43 -9.13 -8.93
C SER A 82 22.87 -9.57 -7.56
N SER A 83 23.49 -9.16 -6.44
CA SER A 83 23.07 -9.48 -5.07
C SER A 83 21.64 -9.02 -4.77
N ALA A 84 21.27 -7.81 -5.18
CA ALA A 84 19.90 -7.29 -4.98
C ALA A 84 18.84 -8.18 -5.64
N ALA A 85 19.08 -8.58 -6.90
CA ALA A 85 18.19 -9.50 -7.61
C ALA A 85 18.17 -10.90 -6.98
N SER A 86 19.30 -11.37 -6.46
CA SER A 86 19.41 -12.67 -5.79
C SER A 86 18.57 -12.69 -4.50
N ALA A 87 18.68 -11.65 -3.68
CA ALA A 87 17.89 -11.48 -2.46
C ALA A 87 16.38 -11.45 -2.77
N ALA A 88 15.97 -10.61 -3.73
CA ALA A 88 14.57 -10.48 -4.13
C ALA A 88 14.00 -11.79 -4.69
N THR A 89 14.78 -12.50 -5.53
CA THR A 89 14.40 -13.80 -6.09
C THR A 89 14.29 -14.86 -4.99
N SER A 90 15.21 -14.88 -4.04
CA SER A 90 15.17 -15.81 -2.91
C SER A 90 13.99 -15.56 -1.98
N ALA A 91 13.68 -14.30 -1.70
CA ALA A 91 12.51 -13.89 -0.93
C ALA A 91 11.21 -14.40 -1.57
N PHE A 92 11.05 -14.23 -2.89
CA PHE A 92 9.89 -14.73 -3.61
C PHE A 92 9.84 -16.26 -3.63
N ASN A 93 10.91 -16.94 -4.05
CA ASN A 93 10.93 -18.39 -4.26
C ASN A 93 10.66 -19.20 -2.97
N ASN A 94 10.99 -18.63 -1.82
CA ASN A 94 10.74 -19.27 -0.52
C ASN A 94 9.47 -18.78 0.18
N SER A 95 8.75 -17.82 -0.43
CA SER A 95 7.48 -17.34 0.10
C SER A 95 6.33 -18.32 -0.18
N SER A 96 5.27 -18.23 0.63
CA SER A 96 4.02 -18.96 0.38
C SER A 96 3.32 -18.54 -0.93
N LEU A 97 3.72 -17.42 -1.55
CA LEU A 97 3.14 -16.94 -2.81
C LEU A 97 3.34 -17.90 -3.97
N VAL A 98 4.48 -18.63 -4.02
CA VAL A 98 4.74 -19.64 -5.05
C VAL A 98 3.66 -20.73 -5.02
N GLY A 99 3.39 -21.27 -3.82
CA GLY A 99 2.32 -22.25 -3.61
C GLY A 99 0.92 -21.71 -3.89
N ALA A 100 0.74 -20.39 -3.75
CA ALA A 100 -0.51 -19.69 -4.08
C ALA A 100 -0.66 -19.32 -5.58
N GLY A 101 0.28 -19.76 -6.43
CA GLY A 101 0.24 -19.56 -7.89
C GLY A 101 0.72 -18.20 -8.36
N TRP A 102 1.53 -17.50 -7.57
CA TRP A 102 2.18 -16.27 -8.01
C TRP A 102 3.36 -16.56 -8.94
N SER A 103 3.69 -15.59 -9.78
CA SER A 103 4.86 -15.59 -10.66
C SER A 103 5.80 -14.42 -10.34
N LEU A 104 7.05 -14.52 -10.79
CA LEU A 104 8.07 -13.50 -10.65
C LEU A 104 8.47 -12.95 -12.02
N GLN A 105 8.68 -11.64 -12.09
CA GLN A 105 9.27 -10.97 -13.25
C GLN A 105 10.29 -9.94 -12.79
N THR A 106 11.42 -9.84 -13.48
CA THR A 106 12.36 -8.73 -13.30
C THR A 106 12.25 -7.77 -14.48
N VAL A 107 12.16 -6.47 -14.20
CA VAL A 107 12.14 -5.41 -15.21
C VAL A 107 13.40 -4.58 -15.04
N THR A 108 14.25 -4.49 -16.06
CA THR A 108 15.47 -3.67 -15.99
C THR A 108 15.15 -2.18 -16.01
N VAL A 109 16.06 -1.35 -15.47
CA VAL A 109 15.91 0.12 -15.49
C VAL A 109 15.71 0.65 -16.92
N ALA A 110 16.41 0.08 -17.91
CA ALA A 110 16.26 0.44 -19.32
C ALA A 110 14.83 0.23 -19.86
N ASN A 111 14.06 -0.66 -19.25
CA ASN A 111 12.69 -0.99 -19.65
C ASN A 111 11.61 -0.27 -18.82
N PHE A 112 11.97 0.59 -17.85
CA PHE A 112 10.99 1.27 -17.01
C PHE A 112 10.00 2.12 -17.81
N ALA A 113 10.48 2.87 -18.82
CA ALA A 113 9.61 3.71 -19.64
C ALA A 113 8.50 2.89 -20.34
N THR A 114 8.86 1.73 -20.90
CA THR A 114 7.90 0.81 -21.52
C THR A 114 7.01 0.15 -20.48
N TYR A 115 7.56 -0.25 -19.34
CA TYR A 115 6.83 -0.96 -18.31
C TYR A 115 5.75 -0.10 -17.64
N PHE A 116 6.08 1.15 -17.29
CA PHE A 116 5.17 2.12 -16.68
C PHE A 116 4.34 2.91 -17.70
N GLY A 117 4.61 2.75 -19.00
CA GLY A 117 3.86 3.40 -20.08
C GLY A 117 2.42 2.89 -20.21
N VAL A 118 1.60 3.62 -20.97
CA VAL A 118 0.21 3.22 -21.27
C VAL A 118 0.21 1.89 -22.03
N GLY A 119 -0.58 0.93 -21.55
CA GLY A 119 -0.59 -0.43 -22.09
C GLY A 119 0.65 -1.27 -21.74
N GLY A 120 1.51 -0.76 -20.86
CA GLY A 120 2.71 -1.44 -20.37
C GLY A 120 2.43 -2.58 -19.40
N GLY A 121 3.51 -3.15 -18.87
CA GLY A 121 3.49 -4.34 -18.02
C GLY A 121 2.89 -4.13 -16.63
N LEU A 122 2.75 -2.89 -16.16
CA LEU A 122 2.24 -2.56 -14.83
C LEU A 122 0.83 -3.13 -14.55
N SER A 123 -0.03 -3.16 -15.58
CA SER A 123 -1.39 -3.70 -15.50
C SER A 123 -1.47 -5.19 -15.13
N SER A 124 -0.37 -5.92 -15.32
CA SER A 124 -0.26 -7.35 -14.99
C SER A 124 0.43 -7.64 -13.66
N ALA A 125 0.87 -6.60 -12.94
CA ALA A 125 1.57 -6.75 -11.68
C ALA A 125 0.60 -6.87 -10.50
N GLY A 126 0.93 -7.73 -9.55
CA GLY A 126 0.28 -7.80 -8.24
C GLY A 126 1.07 -7.03 -7.19
N ILE A 127 2.41 -7.19 -7.17
CA ILE A 127 3.32 -6.50 -6.25
C ILE A 127 4.47 -5.87 -7.04
N LEU A 128 4.84 -4.63 -6.72
CA LEU A 128 6.12 -4.02 -7.09
C LEU A 128 7.10 -4.16 -5.94
N MET A 129 8.33 -4.58 -6.25
CA MET A 129 9.42 -4.76 -5.29
C MET A 129 10.62 -3.93 -5.71
N MET A 130 11.12 -3.09 -4.80
CA MET A 130 12.28 -2.23 -4.98
C MET A 130 13.34 -2.56 -3.92
N ASP A 131 14.58 -2.76 -4.37
CA ASP A 131 15.76 -3.06 -3.53
C ASP A 131 16.21 -1.87 -2.67
N SER A 132 17.32 -1.98 -1.93
CA SER A 132 17.87 -0.92 -1.07
C SER A 132 18.76 0.11 -1.77
N GLY A 133 18.79 0.12 -3.10
CA GLY A 133 19.57 1.04 -3.91
C GLY A 133 21.08 0.83 -3.76
N ALA A 134 21.81 1.90 -3.43
CA ALA A 134 23.27 1.86 -3.35
C ALA A 134 23.81 1.08 -2.13
N ASN A 135 22.93 0.57 -1.25
CA ASN A 135 23.32 -0.22 -0.08
C ASN A 135 23.60 -1.69 -0.41
N VAL A 136 23.26 -2.12 -1.64
CA VAL A 136 23.47 -3.50 -2.10
C VAL A 136 24.06 -3.50 -3.51
N ALA A 137 24.92 -4.47 -3.81
CA ALA A 137 25.44 -4.65 -5.16
C ALA A 137 24.30 -4.94 -6.16
N GLY A 138 24.22 -4.09 -7.20
CA GLY A 138 23.21 -4.22 -8.25
C GLY A 138 21.85 -3.60 -7.92
N GLY A 139 21.73 -2.84 -6.83
CA GLY A 139 20.52 -2.09 -6.52
C GLY A 139 20.31 -0.84 -7.38
N VAL A 140 19.10 -0.29 -7.33
CA VAL A 140 18.64 0.80 -8.19
C VAL A 140 18.55 2.12 -7.43
N SER A 141 19.14 3.18 -7.98
CA SER A 141 19.01 4.52 -7.38
C SER A 141 17.54 4.92 -7.28
N GLY A 142 17.13 5.41 -6.10
CA GLY A 142 15.78 5.91 -5.84
C GLY A 142 15.28 6.96 -6.83
N SER A 143 16.19 7.79 -7.37
CA SER A 143 15.88 8.79 -8.40
C SER A 143 15.39 8.19 -9.72
N SER A 144 15.69 6.91 -10.00
CA SER A 144 15.18 6.21 -11.18
C SER A 144 13.67 5.96 -11.14
N PHE A 145 13.05 6.06 -9.95
CA PHE A 145 11.60 5.87 -9.78
C PHE A 145 10.81 7.18 -9.81
N THR A 146 11.46 8.34 -9.63
CA THR A 146 10.80 9.65 -9.60
C THR A 146 9.92 9.94 -10.82
N PRO A 147 10.33 9.65 -12.07
CA PRO A 147 9.48 9.86 -13.25
C PRO A 147 8.20 9.01 -13.26
N TYR A 148 8.17 7.92 -12.48
CA TYR A 148 7.09 6.95 -12.47
C TYR A 148 6.26 6.99 -11.18
N ALA A 149 6.51 7.96 -10.31
CA ALA A 149 5.84 8.09 -9.01
C ALA A 149 4.31 8.06 -9.17
N ALA A 150 3.75 8.88 -10.07
CA ALA A 150 2.30 8.91 -10.30
C ALA A 150 1.72 7.55 -10.74
N ALA A 151 2.46 6.78 -11.54
CA ALA A 151 2.05 5.45 -11.98
C ALA A 151 2.11 4.44 -10.81
N ILE A 152 3.15 4.49 -9.99
CA ILE A 152 3.27 3.68 -8.77
C ILE A 152 2.12 4.00 -7.80
N ASN A 153 1.79 5.27 -7.60
CA ASN A 153 0.67 5.68 -6.76
C ASN A 153 -0.67 5.16 -7.29
N THR A 154 -0.90 5.30 -8.60
CA THR A 154 -2.12 4.81 -9.25
C THR A 154 -2.21 3.29 -9.15
N PHE A 155 -1.08 2.59 -9.26
CA PHE A 155 -1.02 1.15 -9.10
C PHE A 155 -1.37 0.71 -7.67
N VAL A 156 -0.78 1.34 -6.65
CA VAL A 156 -1.11 1.03 -5.25
C VAL A 156 -2.55 1.42 -4.95
N GLY A 157 -2.98 2.62 -5.33
CA GLY A 157 -4.37 3.07 -5.23
C GLY A 157 -5.36 2.28 -6.10
N GLY A 158 -4.90 1.36 -6.95
CA GLY A 158 -5.71 0.41 -7.71
C GLY A 158 -5.74 -1.00 -7.11
N GLY A 159 -5.20 -1.19 -5.90
CA GLY A 159 -5.16 -2.48 -5.21
C GLY A 159 -3.86 -3.27 -5.37
N GLY A 160 -2.83 -2.71 -6.03
CA GLY A 160 -1.51 -3.32 -6.16
C GLY A 160 -0.65 -3.17 -4.90
N GLY A 161 0.21 -4.15 -4.64
CA GLY A 161 1.10 -4.16 -3.47
C GLY A 161 2.44 -3.48 -3.72
N LEU A 162 3.01 -2.79 -2.73
CA LEU A 162 4.34 -2.17 -2.87
C LEU A 162 5.27 -2.56 -1.72
N PHE A 163 6.42 -3.15 -2.04
CA PHE A 163 7.54 -3.28 -1.12
C PHE A 163 8.71 -2.42 -1.60
N SER A 164 9.22 -1.55 -0.73
CA SER A 164 10.41 -0.76 -1.00
C SER A 164 11.25 -0.62 0.26
N GLN A 165 12.55 -0.85 0.15
CA GLN A 165 13.47 -0.77 1.27
C GLN A 165 14.64 0.19 0.99
N ALA A 166 15.19 0.87 2.00
CA ALA A 166 16.30 1.84 2.08
C ALA A 166 16.66 2.68 0.84
N ASN A 167 15.75 2.80 -0.11
CA ASN A 167 15.94 3.57 -1.32
C ASN A 167 15.99 5.04 -0.97
N GLY A 168 16.66 5.80 -1.83
CA GLY A 168 16.36 7.20 -1.96
C GLY A 168 14.85 7.34 -2.24
N TYR A 169 14.07 7.65 -1.22
CA TYR A 169 12.63 7.82 -1.33
C TYR A 169 12.27 9.17 -1.99
N GLN A 170 13.09 9.63 -2.94
CA GLN A 170 12.87 10.91 -3.64
C GLN A 170 11.55 10.91 -4.42
N TRP A 171 11.03 9.74 -4.76
CA TRP A 171 9.71 9.56 -5.37
C TRP A 171 8.56 9.59 -4.34
N LEU A 172 8.83 9.31 -3.07
CA LEU A 172 7.82 9.08 -2.05
C LEU A 172 7.14 10.36 -1.58
N SER A 173 7.86 11.49 -1.52
CA SER A 173 7.26 12.78 -1.18
C SER A 173 6.23 13.26 -2.22
N ALA A 174 6.32 12.76 -3.46
CA ALA A 174 5.29 12.95 -4.47
C ALA A 174 4.03 12.10 -4.20
N LEU A 175 4.14 11.03 -3.39
CA LEU A 175 3.04 10.10 -3.09
C LEU A 175 2.44 10.27 -1.71
N VAL A 176 3.23 10.61 -0.70
CA VAL A 176 2.74 10.96 0.63
C VAL A 176 3.18 12.39 0.92
N PRO A 177 2.37 13.40 0.53
CA PRO A 177 2.68 14.77 0.89
C PRO A 177 2.87 14.89 2.41
N GLY A 178 4.00 15.46 2.83
CA GLY A 178 4.35 15.64 4.23
C GLY A 178 5.20 14.52 4.83
N LEU A 179 5.16 13.29 4.30
CA LEU A 179 6.07 12.23 4.75
C LEU A 179 7.51 12.64 4.49
N THR A 180 8.32 12.58 5.53
CA THR A 180 9.72 12.96 5.47
C THR A 180 10.57 11.73 5.71
N VAL A 181 11.50 11.48 4.79
CA VAL A 181 12.53 10.46 4.95
C VAL A 181 13.80 11.13 5.44
N VAL A 182 14.34 10.61 6.53
CA VAL A 182 15.57 11.12 7.12
C VAL A 182 16.65 10.04 6.99
N ASN A 183 17.69 10.36 6.22
CA ASN A 183 18.86 9.50 6.09
C ASN A 183 19.59 9.45 7.44
N ASN A 184 19.81 8.25 7.96
CA ASN A 184 20.61 8.00 9.15
C ASN A 184 20.97 6.52 9.21
N GLN A 185 22.15 6.19 9.71
CA GLN A 185 22.60 4.81 9.83
C GLN A 185 22.69 4.38 11.29
N SER A 186 21.98 3.31 11.66
CA SER A 186 22.12 2.67 12.97
C SER A 186 21.77 1.20 12.89
N THR A 187 21.86 0.48 14.01
CA THR A 187 21.49 -0.93 14.11
C THR A 187 20.36 -1.12 15.12
N GLY A 188 19.75 -2.31 15.08
CA GLY A 188 18.74 -2.73 16.03
C GLY A 188 17.35 -2.18 15.72
N LEU A 189 16.43 -3.11 15.51
CA LEU A 189 15.03 -2.86 15.25
C LEU A 189 14.16 -3.69 16.20
N ALA A 190 13.04 -3.11 16.61
CA ALA A 190 12.01 -3.80 17.36
C ALA A 190 10.68 -3.72 16.63
N LEU A 191 10.06 -4.87 16.39
CA LEU A 191 8.69 -4.96 15.90
C LEU A 191 7.75 -4.28 16.89
N THR A 192 6.82 -3.50 16.35
CA THR A 192 5.66 -3.04 17.12
C THR A 192 4.63 -4.17 17.21
N PRO A 193 3.60 -4.06 18.06
CA PRO A 193 2.48 -5.02 18.04
C PRO A 193 1.82 -5.16 16.66
N THR A 194 1.71 -4.05 15.92
CA THR A 194 1.24 -4.05 14.54
C THR A 194 2.20 -4.80 13.62
N GLY A 195 3.52 -4.61 13.78
CA GLY A 195 4.54 -5.34 13.03
C GLY A 195 4.52 -6.85 13.29
N THR A 196 4.39 -7.28 14.55
CA THR A 196 4.26 -8.69 14.90
C THR A 196 3.03 -9.34 14.26
N THR A 197 1.93 -8.58 14.15
CA THR A 197 0.72 -9.04 13.46
C THR A 197 0.93 -9.09 11.95
N ALA A 198 1.61 -8.10 11.38
CA ALA A 198 1.89 -8.01 9.95
C ALA A 198 2.86 -9.11 9.48
N PHE A 199 3.81 -9.51 10.32
CA PHE A 199 4.87 -10.47 9.99
C PHE A 199 4.86 -11.69 10.93
N PRO A 200 3.85 -12.60 10.84
CA PRO A 200 3.82 -13.79 11.66
C PRO A 200 5.09 -14.63 11.49
N GLY A 201 5.73 -14.97 12.61
CA GLY A 201 6.96 -15.76 12.67
C GLY A 201 8.26 -14.96 12.53
N LEU A 202 8.20 -13.65 12.22
CA LEU A 202 9.36 -12.77 12.24
C LEU A 202 9.65 -12.29 13.66
N ASN A 203 10.92 -12.20 14.03
CA ASN A 203 11.39 -11.67 15.31
C ASN A 203 12.32 -10.45 15.11
N ASN A 204 12.70 -9.79 16.21
CA ASN A 204 13.54 -8.59 16.15
C ASN A 204 14.96 -8.87 15.62
N GLY A 205 15.49 -10.07 15.87
CA GLY A 205 16.79 -10.51 15.36
C GLY A 205 16.81 -10.58 13.84
N ASP A 206 15.73 -11.09 13.24
CA ASP A 206 15.61 -11.18 11.78
C ASP A 206 15.65 -9.79 11.09
N LEU A 207 15.24 -8.74 11.79
CA LEU A 207 15.30 -7.35 11.33
C LEU A 207 16.63 -6.65 11.62
N SER A 208 17.44 -7.18 12.53
CA SER A 208 18.60 -6.48 13.12
C SER A 208 19.95 -7.00 12.64
N ALA A 209 19.98 -7.86 11.62
CA ALA A 209 21.22 -8.41 11.07
C ALA A 209 22.08 -7.38 10.32
N GLY A 210 21.48 -6.27 9.90
CA GLY A 210 22.14 -5.16 9.21
C GLY A 210 21.85 -3.82 9.85
N PRO A 211 22.52 -2.75 9.37
CA PRO A 211 22.07 -1.41 9.67
C PRO A 211 20.70 -1.15 9.04
N TRP A 212 20.05 -0.09 9.49
CA TRP A 212 19.03 0.59 8.71
C TRP A 212 19.60 1.95 8.32
N HIS A 213 19.20 2.47 7.16
CA HIS A 213 19.78 3.67 6.52
C HIS A 213 18.86 4.88 6.49
N ASN A 214 17.59 4.67 6.82
CA ASN A 214 16.61 5.74 6.85
C ASN A 214 15.58 5.49 7.94
N TYR A 215 14.95 6.56 8.40
CA TYR A 215 13.72 6.50 9.17
C TYR A 215 12.71 7.53 8.66
N PHE A 216 11.47 7.37 9.10
CA PHE A 216 10.36 8.19 8.66
C PHE A 216 9.92 9.13 9.78
N THR A 217 9.66 10.38 9.41
CA THR A 217 8.98 11.37 10.26
C THR A 217 7.80 11.96 9.49
N ASN A 218 6.90 12.65 10.20
CA ASN A 218 5.71 13.26 9.59
C ASN A 218 4.84 12.24 8.82
N TYR A 219 4.83 10.99 9.25
CA TYR A 219 4.11 9.88 8.63
C TYR A 219 2.60 9.85 8.96
N GLY A 220 2.10 10.87 9.66
CA GLY A 220 0.68 11.01 10.00
C GLY A 220 0.13 9.77 10.70
N ALA A 221 -0.93 9.19 10.13
CA ALA A 221 -1.59 8.00 10.66
C ALA A 221 -1.07 6.68 10.06
N LEU A 222 0.05 6.70 9.32
CA LEU A 222 0.61 5.48 8.74
C LEU A 222 1.06 4.52 9.87
N PRO A 223 0.66 3.24 9.84
CA PRO A 223 1.07 2.30 10.86
C PRO A 223 2.59 2.07 10.85
N VAL A 224 3.19 2.13 12.04
CA VAL A 224 4.59 1.81 12.26
C VAL A 224 4.70 0.32 12.59
N LEU A 225 5.44 -0.43 11.77
CA LEU A 225 5.66 -1.87 11.91
C LEU A 225 6.93 -2.18 12.70
N ALA A 226 7.96 -1.33 12.62
CA ALA A 226 9.15 -1.47 13.45
C ALA A 226 9.75 -0.10 13.79
N ASN A 227 10.29 -0.01 15.00
CA ASN A 227 11.04 1.14 15.50
C ASN A 227 12.52 0.82 15.67
N SER A 228 13.37 1.85 15.59
CA SER A 228 14.76 1.74 16.03
C SER A 228 14.84 1.41 17.52
N THR A 229 15.80 0.58 17.91
CA THR A 229 16.13 0.39 19.33
C THR A 229 17.08 1.48 19.83
N ALA A 230 17.91 2.03 18.94
CA ALA A 230 18.72 3.20 19.23
C ALA A 230 17.85 4.47 19.33
N LEU A 231 18.13 5.30 20.34
CA LEU A 231 17.47 6.59 20.53
C LEU A 231 18.18 7.66 19.69
N ILE A 232 17.40 8.40 18.89
CA ILE A 232 17.86 9.56 18.14
C ILE A 232 17.10 10.76 18.67
N GLY A 233 17.83 11.74 19.22
CA GLY A 233 17.19 12.85 19.94
C GLY A 233 16.37 12.41 21.15
N GLY A 234 16.75 11.27 21.78
CA GLY A 234 16.04 10.73 22.94
C GLY A 234 14.77 9.93 22.62
N GLN A 235 14.49 9.64 21.35
CA GLN A 235 13.29 8.92 20.90
C GLN A 235 13.65 7.77 19.96
N THR A 236 12.86 6.69 20.00
CA THR A 236 12.88 5.66 18.96
C THR A 236 12.29 6.21 17.66
N GLN A 237 12.79 5.76 16.52
CA GLN A 237 12.39 6.26 15.20
C GLN A 237 11.61 5.20 14.42
N ALA A 238 10.62 5.62 13.63
CA ALA A 238 9.85 4.72 12.78
C ALA A 238 10.70 4.30 11.57
N VAL A 239 11.15 3.04 11.54
CA VAL A 239 12.04 2.53 10.46
C VAL A 239 11.25 1.73 9.44
N ILE A 240 10.17 1.05 9.84
CA ILE A 240 9.31 0.32 8.91
C ILE A 240 7.89 0.84 9.05
N LEU A 241 7.33 1.35 7.95
CA LEU A 241 5.92 1.70 7.82
C LEU A 241 5.21 0.67 6.96
N GLY A 242 3.92 0.46 7.19
CA GLY A 242 3.10 -0.30 6.25
C GLY A 242 1.62 -0.24 6.53
N ALA A 243 0.83 -0.54 5.51
CA ALA A 243 -0.62 -0.57 5.59
C ALA A 243 -1.17 -1.79 4.86
N SER A 244 -2.23 -2.39 5.41
CA SER A 244 -2.95 -3.52 4.80
C SER A 244 -3.89 -3.10 3.66
N GLY A 245 -4.02 -1.79 3.42
CA GLY A 245 -4.82 -1.17 2.36
C GLY A 245 -4.88 0.34 2.56
N GLY A 246 -5.41 1.06 1.58
CA GLY A 246 -5.40 2.54 1.55
C GLY A 246 -4.42 3.09 0.49
N SER A 247 -4.75 4.22 -0.14
CA SER A 247 -3.80 4.84 -1.07
C SER A 247 -2.66 5.40 -0.25
N VAL A 248 -1.45 5.45 -0.81
CA VAL A 248 -0.31 6.13 -0.19
C VAL A 248 -0.67 7.60 0.13
N THR A 249 -1.50 8.24 -0.72
CA THR A 249 -2.08 9.58 -0.49
C THR A 249 -3.33 9.64 0.39
N ALA A 250 -4.00 8.50 0.64
CA ALA A 250 -5.26 8.42 1.38
C ALA A 250 -5.35 7.09 2.14
N PRO A 251 -4.58 6.94 3.23
CA PRO A 251 -4.47 5.67 3.96
C PRO A 251 -5.76 5.27 4.68
N THR A 252 -6.67 6.23 4.92
CA THR A 252 -8.00 5.99 5.45
C THR A 252 -9.02 6.00 4.31
N VAL A 253 -9.18 4.87 3.63
CA VAL A 253 -10.39 4.66 2.84
C VAL A 253 -11.53 4.41 3.82
N PRO A 254 -12.62 5.21 3.83
CA PRO A 254 -13.78 4.89 4.63
C PRO A 254 -14.25 3.49 4.26
N ASP A 255 -14.45 2.62 5.25
CA ASP A 255 -15.06 1.33 5.02
C ASP A 255 -16.41 1.55 4.32
N GLY A 256 -16.76 0.71 3.34
CA GLY A 256 -18.03 0.88 2.63
C GLY A 256 -19.26 0.95 3.55
N GLY A 257 -19.14 0.44 4.79
CA GLY A 257 -20.15 0.49 5.83
C GLY A 257 -20.47 1.90 6.36
N SER A 258 -19.50 2.80 6.48
CA SER A 258 -19.73 4.16 7.00
C SER A 258 -20.54 5.03 6.02
N LEU A 259 -20.41 4.80 4.71
CA LEU A 259 -21.23 5.46 3.70
C LEU A 259 -22.70 5.01 3.73
N VAL A 260 -22.95 3.71 3.96
CA VAL A 260 -24.31 3.16 4.07
C VAL A 260 -25.10 3.82 5.21
N LEU A 261 -24.44 4.11 6.34
CA LEU A 261 -25.05 4.80 7.48
C LEU A 261 -25.44 6.26 7.16
N ILE A 262 -24.61 6.99 6.42
CA ILE A 262 -24.93 8.36 6.00
C ILE A 262 -26.15 8.37 5.07
N TYR A 263 -26.21 7.46 4.11
CA TYR A 263 -27.34 7.36 3.20
C TYR A 263 -28.63 6.91 3.89
N ALA A 264 -28.55 5.97 4.84
CA ALA A 264 -29.69 5.60 5.67
C ALA A 264 -30.21 6.77 6.51
N GLY A 265 -29.31 7.59 7.06
CA GLY A 265 -29.63 8.83 7.77
C GLY A 265 -30.33 9.87 6.87
N LEU A 266 -29.84 10.06 5.65
CA LEU A 266 -30.46 10.99 4.69
C LEU A 266 -31.84 10.50 4.20
N ALA A 267 -31.99 9.20 3.96
CA ALA A 267 -33.27 8.60 3.55
C ALA A 267 -34.34 8.73 4.66
N THR A 268 -33.95 8.52 5.92
CA THR A 268 -34.84 8.74 7.07
C THR A 268 -35.19 10.21 7.24
N LEU A 269 -34.24 11.13 7.05
CA LEU A 269 -34.50 12.57 7.11
C LEU A 269 -35.50 13.03 6.03
N ALA A 270 -35.33 12.57 4.79
CA ALA A 270 -36.26 12.85 3.70
C ALA A 270 -37.67 12.33 3.99
N PHE A 271 -37.79 11.15 4.61
CA PHE A 271 -39.08 10.58 5.01
C PHE A 271 -39.76 11.40 6.12
N VAL A 272 -38.99 11.93 7.08
CA VAL A 272 -39.50 12.79 8.15
C VAL A 272 -40.03 14.12 7.61
N PHE A 273 -39.31 14.76 6.68
CA PHE A 273 -39.77 16.01 6.06
C PHE A 273 -41.02 15.80 5.20
N ARG A 274 -41.16 14.65 4.54
CA ARG A 274 -42.36 14.30 3.77
C ARG A 274 -43.62 14.25 4.65
N ARG A 275 -43.52 13.75 5.89
CA ARG A 275 -44.66 13.69 6.81
C ARG A 275 -45.12 15.06 7.31
N LYS A 276 -44.23 16.06 7.38
CA LYS A 276 -44.59 17.41 7.84
C LYS A 276 -45.34 18.25 6.81
N MET A 277 -45.21 17.95 5.51
CA MET A 277 -45.90 18.71 4.46
C MET A 277 -47.30 18.19 4.10
N VAL A 278 -47.79 17.14 4.77
CA VAL A 278 -49.11 16.53 4.51
C VAL A 278 -50.11 16.85 5.64
N ARG A 279 -49.84 17.87 6.47
CA ARG A 279 -50.80 18.39 7.45
C ARG A 279 -51.22 19.80 7.07
#